data_AF-A0A2E3DQS6-F1
#
_entry.id   AF-A0A2E3DQS6-F1
#
_cell.length_a   1.000
_cell.length_b   1.000
_cell.length_c   1.000
_cell.angle_alpha   90.00
_cell.angle_beta   90.00
_cell.angle_gamma   90.00
#
_symmetry.space_group_name_H-M   'P 1'
#
loop_
_entity.id
_entity.type
_entity.pdbx_description
1 polymer ?
#
loop_
_entity_poly.entity_id
_entity_poly.type
_entity_poly.pdbx_seq_one_letter_code
_entity_poly.pdbx_strand_id
1 'polypeptide(L)'
;MSKKITIILLLSISIIFGSEISISISENLVNDYLKLIGNHEVPKGPKNNQAIWSIKNPEVKFEHGSAEFFTTITYKKGKTNIKKSIKKNIFVEYNFDNNQVTLVIDDPIVKMERKGKIYGKLDLSTFYQSGLKFHGPKPKEKFIKLKTSKGKVRVAMNIKNSIIYFEKNVVRVALDLEYK
;
A
#
# COMPACT_ATOMS: atom_id res chain seq x y z
N MET A 1 -48.95 14.89 -51.41
CA MET A 1 -48.42 14.51 -50.07
C MET A 1 -47.10 13.80 -50.25
N SER A 2 -45.97 14.47 -50.00
CA SER A 2 -44.64 13.86 -50.03
C SER A 2 -44.07 13.89 -48.61
N LYS A 3 -43.92 12.71 -47.99
CA LYS A 3 -43.29 12.58 -46.67
C LYS A 3 -41.77 12.50 -46.87
N LYS A 4 -41.05 13.56 -46.50
CA LYS A 4 -39.59 13.54 -46.40
C LYS A 4 -39.22 12.80 -45.11
N ILE A 5 -38.51 11.68 -45.24
CA ILE A 5 -37.95 10.93 -44.12
C ILE A 5 -36.54 11.49 -43.89
N THR A 6 -36.35 12.21 -42.79
CA THR A 6 -35.04 12.66 -42.33
C THR A 6 -34.38 11.53 -41.54
N ILE A 7 -33.34 10.91 -42.09
CA ILE A 7 -32.54 9.92 -41.38
C ILE A 7 -31.47 10.68 -40.58
N ILE A 8 -31.61 10.69 -39.25
CA ILE A 8 -30.60 11.21 -38.33
C ILE A 8 -29.58 10.08 -38.10
N LEU A 9 -28.38 10.25 -38.64
CA LEU A 9 -27.25 9.36 -38.39
C LEU A 9 -26.67 9.67 -37.00
N LEU A 10 -27.03 8.89 -35.98
CA LEU A 10 -26.34 8.91 -34.70
C LEU A 10 -24.98 8.22 -34.85
N LEU A 11 -23.92 9.01 -34.94
CA LEU A 11 -22.54 8.53 -34.72
C LEU A 11 -22.38 8.23 -33.23
N SER A 12 -22.49 6.95 -32.87
CA SER A 12 -22.06 6.47 -31.55
C SER A 12 -20.54 6.58 -31.47
N ILE A 13 -20.04 7.61 -30.77
CA ILE A 13 -18.66 7.68 -30.34
C ILE A 13 -18.48 6.58 -29.30
N SER A 14 -17.84 5.47 -29.70
CA SER A 14 -17.38 4.45 -28.77
C SER A 14 -16.29 5.08 -27.91
N ILE A 15 -16.65 5.51 -26.71
CA ILE A 15 -15.67 5.89 -25.69
C ILE A 15 -14.93 4.60 -25.34
N ILE A 16 -13.65 4.50 -25.71
CA ILE A 16 -12.77 3.46 -25.21
C ILE A 16 -12.68 3.71 -23.70
N PHE A 17 -13.38 2.91 -22.90
CA PHE A 17 -13.23 2.92 -21.45
C PHE A 17 -11.75 2.69 -21.15
N GLY A 18 -11.16 3.57 -20.33
CA GLY A 18 -9.73 3.56 -20.00
C GLY A 18 -9.28 2.16 -19.59
N SER A 19 -8.15 1.73 -20.11
CA SER A 19 -7.57 0.46 -19.68
C SER A 19 -6.75 0.70 -18.42
N GLU A 20 -6.86 -0.24 -17.48
CA GLU A 20 -6.06 -0.20 -16.26
C GLU A 20 -4.90 -1.19 -16.38
N ILE A 21 -3.71 -0.77 -15.97
CA ILE A 21 -2.65 -1.70 -15.56
C ILE A 21 -2.44 -1.54 -14.07
N SER A 22 -2.49 -2.65 -13.34
CA SER A 22 -2.39 -2.64 -11.88
C SER A 22 -1.50 -3.74 -11.33
N ILE A 23 -1.01 -3.50 -10.12
CA ILE A 23 -0.45 -4.51 -9.24
C ILE A 23 -1.39 -4.72 -8.06
N SER A 24 -1.41 -5.93 -7.53
CA SER A 24 -2.14 -6.26 -6.30
C SER A 24 -1.16 -6.83 -5.27
N ILE A 25 -1.16 -6.25 -4.07
CA ILE A 25 -0.36 -6.68 -2.92
C ILE A 25 -1.33 -7.35 -1.95
N SER A 26 -1.20 -8.66 -1.78
CA SER A 26 -2.08 -9.40 -0.89
C SER A 26 -1.68 -9.24 0.58
N GLU A 27 -2.67 -9.27 1.46
CA GLU A 27 -2.50 -9.30 2.91
C GLU A 27 -1.58 -10.45 3.33
N ASN A 28 -1.79 -11.64 2.75
CA ASN A 28 -0.96 -12.81 3.01
C ASN A 28 0.52 -12.57 2.72
N LEU A 29 0.84 -11.94 1.57
CA LEU A 29 2.23 -11.64 1.22
C LEU A 29 2.89 -10.73 2.27
N VAL A 30 2.18 -9.70 2.73
CA VAL A 30 2.69 -8.78 3.74
C VAL A 30 2.80 -9.46 5.10
N ASN A 31 1.80 -10.26 5.49
CA ASN A 31 1.84 -11.03 6.73
C ASN A 31 2.94 -12.08 6.76
N ASP A 32 3.23 -12.73 5.63
CA ASP A 32 4.32 -13.69 5.53
C ASP A 32 5.67 -12.98 5.64
N TYR A 33 5.82 -11.79 5.05
CA TYR A 33 6.98 -10.94 5.29
C TYR A 33 7.12 -10.57 6.78
N LEU A 34 6.04 -10.15 7.45
CA LEU A 34 6.08 -9.78 8.87
C LEU A 34 6.42 -10.97 9.78
N LYS A 35 5.95 -12.18 9.46
CA LYS A 35 6.34 -13.41 10.17
C LYS A 35 7.84 -13.70 10.02
N LEU A 36 8.41 -13.47 8.83
CA LEU A 36 9.84 -13.65 8.57
C LEU A 36 10.70 -12.65 9.36
N ILE A 37 10.29 -11.38 9.43
CA ILE A 37 10.95 -10.37 10.27
C ILE A 37 10.78 -10.72 11.76
N GLY A 38 9.58 -11.14 12.14
CA GLY A 38 9.27 -11.70 13.44
C GLY A 38 9.24 -10.69 14.58
N ASN A 39 9.44 -11.22 15.78
CA ASN A 39 9.41 -10.45 17.02
C ASN A 39 10.76 -9.78 17.27
N HIS A 40 10.75 -8.63 17.95
CA HIS A 40 11.96 -7.93 18.35
C HIS A 40 12.05 -7.73 19.86
N GLU A 41 13.26 -7.82 20.40
CA GLU A 41 13.59 -7.35 21.73
C GLU A 41 14.66 -6.26 21.66
N VAL A 42 14.37 -5.11 22.26
CA VAL A 42 15.16 -3.90 22.13
C VAL A 42 15.49 -3.39 23.52
N PRO A 43 16.68 -3.69 24.05
CA PRO A 43 17.16 -3.05 25.27
C PRO A 43 17.46 -1.57 24.98
N LYS A 44 16.85 -0.66 25.74
CA LYS A 44 17.08 0.80 25.65
C LYS A 44 17.56 1.36 26.98
N GLY A 45 18.64 2.14 26.94
CA GLY A 45 19.23 2.83 28.09
C GLY A 45 20.62 2.32 28.47
N PRO A 46 21.20 2.83 29.58
CA PRO A 46 22.52 2.44 30.05
C PRO A 46 22.57 0.96 30.43
N LYS A 47 23.69 0.26 30.17
CA LYS A 47 23.85 -1.20 30.38
C LYS A 47 23.30 -1.72 31.72
N ASN A 48 23.45 -0.97 32.81
CA ASN A 48 23.03 -1.41 34.15
C ASN A 48 21.60 -0.94 34.55
N ASN A 49 20.87 -0.28 33.65
CA ASN A 49 19.53 0.27 33.92
C ASN A 49 18.66 0.31 32.64
N GLN A 50 18.76 -0.74 31.83
CA GLN A 50 18.03 -0.84 30.56
C GLN A 50 16.55 -1.12 30.80
N ALA A 51 15.71 -0.51 29.97
CA ALA A 51 14.36 -1.00 29.74
C ALA A 51 14.39 -2.01 28.59
N ILE A 52 13.69 -3.12 28.76
CA ILE A 52 13.49 -4.11 27.69
C ILE A 52 12.15 -3.81 27.02
N TRP A 53 12.21 -3.51 25.73
CA TRP A 53 11.03 -3.40 24.88
C TRP A 53 10.90 -4.69 24.08
N SER A 54 9.75 -5.35 24.12
CA SER A 54 9.48 -6.50 23.24
C SER A 54 8.31 -6.13 22.31
N ILE A 55 8.49 -6.31 21.01
CA ILE A 55 7.47 -6.16 19.98
C ILE A 55 7.09 -7.55 19.51
N LYS A 56 5.80 -7.89 19.56
CA LYS A 56 5.32 -9.26 19.35
C LYS A 56 4.12 -9.31 18.42
N ASN A 57 4.08 -10.37 17.62
CA ASN A 57 2.98 -10.70 16.71
C ASN A 57 2.63 -9.51 15.79
N PRO A 58 3.59 -9.02 14.98
CA PRO A 58 3.29 -8.05 13.94
C PRO A 58 2.39 -8.70 12.88
N GLU A 59 1.29 -8.04 12.54
CA GLU A 59 0.38 -8.48 11.47
C GLU A 59 -0.27 -7.26 10.81
N VAL A 60 -0.78 -7.44 9.60
CA VAL A 60 -1.62 -6.49 8.90
C VAL A 60 -2.98 -7.08 8.58
N LYS A 61 -3.94 -6.18 8.45
CA LYS A 61 -5.27 -6.51 7.95
C LYS A 61 -5.71 -5.48 6.91
N PHE A 62 -6.16 -5.96 5.76
CA PHE A 62 -6.65 -5.16 4.64
C PHE A 62 -8.15 -5.36 4.51
N GLU A 63 -8.89 -4.27 4.63
CA GLU A 63 -10.34 -4.22 4.50
C GLU A 63 -10.71 -3.16 3.46
N HIS A 64 -11.98 -3.16 3.06
CA HIS A 64 -12.47 -2.15 2.12
C HIS A 64 -12.26 -0.74 2.70
N GLY A 65 -11.48 0.07 1.98
CA GLY A 65 -11.18 1.45 2.35
C GLY A 65 -10.06 1.64 3.40
N SER A 66 -9.46 0.58 3.95
CA SER A 66 -8.43 0.72 4.97
C SER A 66 -7.44 -0.44 5.02
N ALA A 67 -6.18 -0.14 5.31
CA ALA A 67 -5.17 -1.10 5.73
C ALA A 67 -4.68 -0.75 7.13
N GLU A 68 -4.50 -1.76 7.99
CA GLU A 68 -4.19 -1.57 9.40
C GLU A 68 -3.04 -2.50 9.82
N PHE A 69 -2.09 -1.98 10.60
CA PHE A 69 -1.00 -2.71 11.24
C PHE A 69 -1.33 -2.96 12.71
N PHE A 70 -1.09 -4.18 13.17
CA PHE A 70 -1.29 -4.61 14.54
C PHE A 70 -0.01 -5.19 15.13
N THR A 71 0.23 -4.90 16.40
CA THR A 71 1.28 -5.58 17.17
C THR A 71 1.01 -5.44 18.67
N THR A 72 1.67 -6.26 19.48
CA THR A 72 1.69 -6.11 20.93
C THR A 72 3.07 -5.66 21.37
N ILE A 73 3.14 -4.57 22.15
CA ILE A 73 4.40 -4.08 22.71
C ILE A 73 4.38 -4.20 24.22
N THR A 74 5.47 -4.72 24.78
CA THR A 74 5.71 -4.73 26.22
C THR A 74 6.93 -3.90 26.56
N TYR A 75 6.83 -3.10 27.62
CA TYR A 75 7.92 -2.35 28.23
C TYR A 75 8.17 -2.87 29.63
N LYS A 76 9.40 -3.31 29.91
CA LYS A 76 9.82 -3.77 31.24
C LYS A 76 11.03 -2.99 31.73
N LYS A 77 10.93 -2.38 32.91
CA LYS A 77 12.04 -1.72 33.60
C LYS A 77 11.87 -1.81 35.11
N GLY A 78 12.73 -2.57 35.79
CA GLY A 78 12.58 -2.86 37.23
C GLY A 78 11.19 -3.43 37.54
N LYS A 79 10.45 -2.79 38.46
CA LYS A 79 9.06 -3.15 38.82
C LYS A 79 8.00 -2.64 37.83
N THR A 80 8.38 -1.84 36.84
CA THR A 80 7.44 -1.31 35.84
C THR A 80 7.30 -2.30 34.69
N ASN A 81 6.08 -2.76 34.46
CA ASN A 81 5.70 -3.56 33.30
C ASN A 81 4.45 -2.94 32.67
N ILE A 82 4.52 -2.58 31.39
CA ILE A 82 3.43 -2.00 30.62
C ILE A 82 3.26 -2.84 29.36
N LYS A 83 2.05 -3.32 29.09
CA LYS A 83 1.67 -4.01 27.86
C LYS A 83 0.65 -3.17 27.12
N LYS A 84 0.84 -2.98 25.82
CA LYS A 84 -0.09 -2.22 24.97
C LYS A 84 -0.29 -2.96 23.65
N SER A 85 -1.54 -3.20 23.29
CA SER A 85 -1.90 -3.58 21.92
C SER A 85 -1.92 -2.33 21.06
N ILE A 86 -1.27 -2.39 19.92
CA ILE A 86 -1.09 -1.28 19.00
C ILE A 86 -1.86 -1.59 17.74
N LYS A 87 -2.58 -0.57 17.26
CA LYS A 87 -3.26 -0.52 15.99
C LYS A 87 -2.82 0.78 15.31
N LYS A 88 -2.33 0.72 14.08
CA LYS A 88 -1.90 1.87 13.28
C LYS A 88 -2.45 1.72 11.86
N ASN A 89 -2.76 2.83 11.20
CA ASN A 89 -3.18 2.77 9.80
C ASN A 89 -1.96 2.52 8.91
N ILE A 90 -2.19 1.94 7.74
CA ILE A 90 -1.22 1.82 6.67
C ILE A 90 -1.68 2.67 5.49
N PHE A 91 -0.79 3.53 5.01
CA PHE A 91 -0.95 4.24 3.75
C PHE A 91 -0.14 3.57 2.65
N VAL A 92 -0.55 3.83 1.41
CA VAL A 92 0.09 3.30 0.22
C VAL A 92 0.60 4.49 -0.56
N GLU A 93 1.89 4.51 -0.80
CA GLU A 93 2.53 5.53 -1.61
C GLU A 93 3.01 4.91 -2.91
N TYR A 94 2.73 5.57 -4.03
CA TYR A 94 3.27 5.17 -5.32
C TYR A 94 4.15 6.27 -5.89
N ASN A 95 5.44 5.98 -6.03
CA ASN A 95 6.38 6.83 -6.73
C ASN A 95 6.50 6.37 -8.19
N PHE A 96 6.06 7.25 -9.09
CA PHE A 96 6.01 6.96 -10.52
C PHE A 96 7.40 6.93 -11.19
N ASP A 97 8.34 7.72 -10.70
CA ASP A 97 9.67 7.88 -11.32
C ASP A 97 10.50 6.62 -11.13
N ASN A 98 10.55 6.12 -9.90
CA ASN A 98 11.26 4.88 -9.57
C ASN A 98 10.38 3.62 -9.72
N ASN A 99 9.10 3.79 -10.09
CA ASN A 99 8.11 2.73 -10.18
C ASN A 99 8.05 1.85 -8.92
N GLN A 100 7.91 2.48 -7.75
CA GLN A 100 7.89 1.81 -6.46
C GLN A 100 6.60 2.10 -5.70
N VAL A 101 5.96 1.03 -5.19
CA VAL A 101 4.86 1.11 -4.24
C VAL A 101 5.41 0.82 -2.85
N THR A 102 5.09 1.67 -1.88
CA THR A 102 5.52 1.51 -0.47
C THR A 102 4.29 1.46 0.43
N LEU A 103 4.25 0.50 1.36
CA LEU A 103 3.29 0.52 2.46
C LEU A 103 3.93 1.22 3.67
N VAL A 104 3.27 2.25 4.16
CA VAL A 104 3.78 3.16 5.20
C VAL A 104 2.91 3.02 6.44
N ILE A 105 3.51 2.72 7.59
CA ILE A 105 2.80 2.72 8.87
C ILE A 105 2.61 4.19 9.29
N ASP A 106 1.37 4.63 9.41
CA ASP A 106 1.05 5.98 9.86
C ASP A 106 1.38 6.17 11.34
N ASP A 107 1.92 7.34 11.67
CA ASP A 107 2.42 7.71 13.00
C ASP A 107 3.07 6.51 13.73
N PRO A 108 4.23 6.01 13.24
CA PRO A 108 4.79 4.74 13.72
C PRO A 108 5.32 4.82 15.16
N ILE A 109 5.30 6.00 15.78
CA ILE A 109 5.81 6.24 17.13
C ILE A 109 4.81 5.76 18.18
N VAL A 110 5.24 4.79 18.98
CA VAL A 110 4.50 4.29 20.14
C VAL A 110 5.09 4.88 21.43
N LYS A 111 4.24 5.53 22.21
CA LYS A 111 4.57 6.03 23.56
C LYS A 111 4.10 5.02 24.60
N MET A 112 4.99 4.65 25.52
CA MET A 112 4.65 3.88 26.72
C MET A 112 4.39 4.82 27.87
N GLU A 113 3.15 4.84 28.36
CA GLU A 113 2.72 5.74 29.40
C GLU A 113 1.85 5.02 30.44
N ARG A 114 1.91 5.49 31.69
CA ARG A 114 1.07 5.00 32.78
C ARG A 114 0.83 6.16 33.75
N LYS A 115 -0.44 6.40 34.10
CA LYS A 115 -0.86 7.50 34.99
C LYS A 115 -0.27 8.87 34.58
N GLY A 116 -0.31 9.20 33.28
CA GLY A 116 0.21 10.46 32.74
C GLY A 116 1.74 10.57 32.62
N LYS A 117 2.50 9.61 33.15
CA LYS A 117 3.96 9.56 32.99
C LYS A 117 4.35 8.80 31.73
N ILE A 118 5.17 9.41 30.86
CA ILE A 118 5.78 8.76 29.70
C ILE A 118 7.10 8.09 30.13
N TYR A 119 7.23 6.80 29.83
CA TYR A 119 8.40 5.97 30.15
C TYR A 119 9.37 5.83 28.98
N GLY A 120 8.89 6.07 27.76
CA GLY A 120 9.72 6.14 26.57
C GLY A 120 8.92 6.04 25.28
N LYS A 121 9.64 6.06 24.16
CA LYS A 121 9.10 5.97 22.81
C LYS A 121 9.81 4.90 21.99
N LEU A 122 9.08 4.25 21.10
CA LEU A 122 9.58 3.29 20.14
C LEU A 122 9.00 3.61 18.77
N ASP A 123 9.84 3.63 17.75
CA ASP A 123 9.42 3.80 16.37
C ASP A 123 9.27 2.43 15.72
N LEU A 124 8.08 2.11 15.22
CA LEU A 124 7.81 0.82 14.57
C LEU A 124 8.38 0.73 13.15
N SER A 125 8.59 1.86 12.48
CA SER A 125 9.06 1.89 11.10
C SER A 125 10.46 1.30 10.95
N THR A 126 11.31 1.47 11.97
CA THR A 126 12.68 0.94 12.00
C THR A 126 12.75 -0.58 11.97
N PHE A 127 11.65 -1.26 12.33
CA PHE A 127 11.56 -2.71 12.40
C PHE A 127 10.82 -3.31 11.21
N TYR A 128 9.68 -2.71 10.84
CA TYR A 128 8.72 -3.38 9.96
C TYR A 128 8.48 -2.68 8.62
N GLN A 129 8.92 -1.44 8.42
CA GLN A 129 8.56 -0.68 7.22
C GLN A 129 9.58 -0.79 6.08
N SER A 130 10.85 -1.04 6.38
CA SER A 130 11.95 -0.96 5.41
C SER A 130 11.79 -1.90 4.20
N GLY A 131 11.22 -3.09 4.41
CA GLY A 131 10.99 -4.08 3.35
C GLY A 131 9.60 -4.07 2.72
N LEU A 132 8.70 -3.17 3.13
CA LEU A 132 7.35 -3.07 2.54
C LEU A 132 7.37 -2.24 1.24
N LYS A 133 8.24 -2.63 0.31
CA LYS A 133 8.48 -1.96 -0.97
C LYS A 133 8.28 -2.95 -2.11
N PHE A 134 7.49 -2.56 -3.09
CA PHE A 134 7.06 -3.40 -4.21
C PHE A 134 7.27 -2.67 -5.53
N HIS A 135 7.39 -3.42 -6.63
CA HIS A 135 7.41 -2.85 -7.97
C HIS A 135 6.03 -2.35 -8.34
N GLY A 136 5.96 -1.14 -8.88
CA GLY A 136 4.73 -0.53 -9.37
C GLY A 136 4.28 -1.01 -10.75
N PRO A 137 3.07 -0.62 -11.18
CA PRO A 137 2.44 -1.04 -12.44
C PRO A 137 2.97 -0.34 -13.71
N LYS A 138 4.04 0.47 -13.64
CA LYS A 138 4.49 1.26 -14.80
C LYS A 138 4.91 0.35 -15.97
N PRO A 139 4.30 0.51 -17.16
CA PRO A 139 4.70 -0.24 -18.35
C PRO A 139 6.12 0.10 -18.78
N LYS A 140 6.86 -0.90 -19.24
CA LYS A 140 8.21 -0.70 -19.82
C LYS A 140 8.14 -0.05 -21.21
N GLU A 141 7.15 -0.42 -22.01
CA GLU A 141 6.95 0.14 -23.36
C GLU A 141 5.97 1.31 -23.31
N LYS A 142 6.18 2.31 -24.17
CA LYS A 142 5.27 3.45 -24.35
C LYS A 142 4.17 3.20 -25.39
N PHE A 143 4.21 2.05 -26.06
CA PHE A 143 3.32 1.72 -27.16
C PHE A 143 2.86 0.27 -27.03
N ILE A 144 1.64 -0.02 -27.50
CA ILE A 144 1.18 -1.38 -27.74
C ILE A 144 1.23 -1.64 -29.24
N LYS A 145 1.70 -2.84 -29.62
CA LYS A 145 1.66 -3.33 -31.00
C LYS A 145 0.45 -4.23 -31.16
N LEU A 146 -0.49 -3.82 -32.01
CA LEU A 146 -1.71 -4.58 -32.31
C LEU A 146 -1.64 -5.13 -33.73
N LYS A 147 -2.05 -6.39 -33.91
CA LYS A 147 -2.23 -6.99 -35.24
C LYS A 147 -3.69 -6.80 -35.65
N THR A 148 -3.91 -6.11 -36.76
CA THR A 148 -5.23 -5.83 -37.31
C THR A 148 -5.37 -6.45 -38.71
N SER A 149 -6.58 -6.45 -39.26
CA SER A 149 -6.82 -6.81 -40.66
C SER A 149 -6.10 -5.89 -41.66
N LYS A 150 -5.68 -4.69 -41.24
CA LYS A 150 -4.89 -3.73 -42.03
C LYS A 150 -3.37 -3.82 -41.79
N GLY A 151 -2.91 -4.82 -41.03
CA GLY A 151 -1.50 -4.98 -40.66
C GLY A 151 -1.20 -4.61 -39.20
N LYS A 152 0.08 -4.38 -38.88
CA LYS A 152 0.54 -4.05 -37.52
C LYS A 152 0.41 -2.54 -37.26
N VAL A 153 -0.34 -2.17 -36.23
CA VAL A 153 -0.52 -0.78 -35.77
C VAL A 153 0.20 -0.59 -34.44
N ARG A 154 0.85 0.57 -34.27
CA ARG A 154 1.40 1.00 -32.98
C ARG A 154 0.47 2.03 -32.39
N VAL A 155 0.07 1.80 -31.14
CA VAL A 155 -0.84 2.68 -30.40
C VAL A 155 -0.08 3.22 -29.20
N ALA A 156 -0.07 4.55 -29.03
CA ALA A 156 0.64 5.20 -27.93
C ALA A 156 -0.14 4.99 -26.63
N MET A 157 0.58 4.69 -25.54
CA MET A 157 0.05 4.64 -24.19
C MET A 157 0.40 5.89 -23.43
N ASN A 158 -0.61 6.59 -22.96
CA ASN A 158 -0.45 7.72 -22.06
C ASN A 158 -1.05 7.35 -20.70
N ILE A 159 -0.37 7.75 -19.63
CA ILE A 159 -0.81 7.48 -18.27
C ILE A 159 -1.52 8.74 -17.78
N LYS A 160 -2.79 8.61 -17.40
CA LYS A 160 -3.62 9.73 -17.01
C LYS A 160 -3.50 10.04 -15.52
N ASN A 161 -3.63 9.02 -14.68
CA ASN A 161 -3.54 9.12 -13.23
C ASN A 161 -3.19 7.76 -12.61
N SER A 162 -2.70 7.80 -11.38
CA SER A 162 -2.60 6.63 -10.51
C SER A 162 -3.80 6.58 -9.56
N ILE A 163 -4.25 5.37 -9.26
CA ILE A 163 -5.38 5.11 -8.34
C ILE A 163 -4.96 4.02 -7.36
N ILE A 164 -5.35 4.18 -6.10
CA ILE A 164 -5.08 3.21 -5.03
C ILE A 164 -6.43 2.69 -4.55
N TYR A 165 -6.59 1.37 -4.52
CA TYR A 165 -7.77 0.70 -4.00
C TYR A 165 -7.41 -0.11 -2.77
N PHE A 166 -8.22 0.02 -1.72
CA PHE A 166 -8.20 -0.84 -0.56
C PHE A 166 -9.40 -1.78 -0.66
N GLU A 167 -9.12 -3.03 -0.96
CA GLU A 167 -10.10 -4.12 -1.08
C GLU A 167 -9.86 -5.12 0.06
N LYS A 168 -10.84 -5.98 0.31
CA LYS A 168 -10.65 -7.04 1.31
C LYS A 168 -9.45 -7.92 0.95
N ASN A 169 -8.52 -8.06 1.90
CA ASN A 169 -7.28 -8.83 1.80
C ASN A 169 -6.27 -8.34 0.74
N VAL A 170 -6.51 -7.20 0.06
CA VAL A 170 -5.66 -6.74 -1.06
C VAL A 170 -5.58 -5.22 -1.10
N VAL A 171 -4.37 -4.72 -1.29
CA VAL A 171 -4.14 -3.34 -1.75
C VAL A 171 -3.78 -3.37 -3.23
N ARG A 172 -4.49 -2.60 -4.06
CA ARG A 172 -4.22 -2.48 -5.49
C ARG A 172 -3.73 -1.09 -5.83
N VAL A 173 -2.66 -1.03 -6.63
CA VAL A 173 -2.17 0.22 -7.23
C VAL A 173 -2.33 0.12 -8.74
N ALA A 174 -3.03 1.08 -9.31
CA ALA A 174 -3.47 1.09 -10.69
C ALA A 174 -3.00 2.34 -11.42
N LEU A 175 -2.79 2.21 -12.72
CA LEU A 175 -2.60 3.30 -13.67
C LEU A 175 -3.75 3.28 -14.66
N ASP A 176 -4.47 4.39 -14.76
CA ASP A 176 -5.44 4.62 -15.83
C ASP A 176 -4.67 5.03 -17.10
N LEU A 177 -4.95 4.33 -18.20
CA LEU A 177 -4.27 4.50 -19.48
C LEU A 177 -5.23 4.99 -20.55
N GLU A 178 -4.72 5.93 -21.33
CA GLU A 178 -5.35 6.43 -22.55
C GLU A 178 -4.53 5.97 -23.76
N TYR A 179 -5.22 5.37 -24.72
CA TYR A 179 -4.63 4.95 -25.99
C TYR A 179 -4.91 5.95 -27.10
N LYS A 180 -3.86 6.32 -27.86
CA LYS A 180 -3.96 7.20 -29.03
C LYS A 180 -3.34 6.58 -30.26
#